data_AF-A0A954HWI4-F1
#
_entry.id   AF-A0A954HWI4-F1
#
_cell.length_a   1.000
_cell.length_b   1.000
_cell.length_c   1.000
_cell.angle_alpha   90.00
_cell.angle_beta   90.00
_cell.angle_gamma   90.00
#
_symmetry.space_group_name_H-M   'P 1'
#
loop_
_entity.id
_entity.type
_entity.pdbx_description
1 polymer ?
#
loop_
_entity_poly.entity_id
_entity_poly.type
_entity_poly.pdbx_seq_one_letter_code
_entity_poly.pdbx_strand_id
1 'polypeptide(L)'
;MNATPMLSVPATLMPKTVSPNPAEADAASVGKAAREFESVMMSMMLKTMRESMSQDMFSGDQSDTFGGMFDMFLGQHLAEHGGVGLSRLVADAAALKNSDPVRSENDDEARKTYQRVQAATK
;
A
#
# COMPACT_ATOMS: atom_id res chain seq x y z
N MET A 1 -22.63 53.41 -11.88
CA MET A 1 -21.37 52.84 -11.38
C MET A 1 -21.71 51.93 -10.22
N ASN A 2 -21.85 50.62 -10.47
CA ASN A 2 -22.12 49.65 -9.40
C ASN A 2 -21.09 48.53 -9.52
N ALA A 3 -20.28 48.37 -8.47
CA ALA A 3 -19.15 47.44 -8.45
C ALA A 3 -19.66 46.00 -8.39
N THR A 4 -19.29 45.19 -9.37
CA THR A 4 -19.41 43.74 -9.30
C THR A 4 -18.39 43.19 -8.29
N PRO A 5 -18.79 42.39 -7.30
CA PRO A 5 -17.83 41.70 -6.44
C PRO A 5 -17.24 40.51 -7.20
N MET A 6 -15.91 40.44 -7.24
CA MET A 6 -15.17 39.29 -7.75
C MET A 6 -15.43 38.09 -6.84
N LEU A 7 -15.85 36.98 -7.45
CA LEU A 7 -16.13 35.72 -6.78
C LEU A 7 -14.83 35.14 -6.18
N SER A 8 -14.76 35.07 -4.85
CA SER A 8 -13.71 34.38 -4.11
C SER A 8 -13.74 32.90 -4.46
N VAL A 9 -12.77 32.45 -5.25
CA VAL A 9 -12.53 31.02 -5.48
C VAL A 9 -12.14 30.38 -4.13
N PRO A 10 -12.84 29.33 -3.65
CA PRO A 10 -12.38 28.60 -2.47
C PRO A 10 -11.05 27.93 -2.81
N ALA A 11 -10.07 28.09 -1.93
CA ALA A 11 -8.78 27.42 -2.03
C ALA A 11 -9.00 25.91 -2.13
N THR A 12 -8.91 25.39 -3.35
CA THR A 12 -8.92 23.96 -3.64
C THR A 12 -7.86 23.30 -2.78
N LEU A 13 -8.32 22.38 -1.94
CA LEU A 13 -7.52 21.43 -1.19
C LEU A 13 -6.43 20.84 -2.11
N MET A 14 -5.17 21.20 -1.84
CA MET A 14 -4.05 20.54 -2.49
C MET A 14 -4.10 19.05 -2.09
N PRO A 15 -3.96 18.11 -3.03
CA PRO A 15 -3.82 16.71 -2.68
C PRO A 15 -2.57 16.57 -1.81
N LYS A 16 -2.72 16.01 -0.60
CA LYS A 16 -1.60 15.60 0.24
C LYS A 16 -0.73 14.69 -0.63
N THR A 17 0.42 15.20 -1.08
CA THR A 17 1.42 14.42 -1.78
C THR A 17 1.84 13.31 -0.83
N VAL A 18 1.40 12.08 -1.11
CA VAL A 18 2.01 10.88 -0.54
C VAL A 18 3.38 10.77 -1.18
N SER A 19 4.34 11.51 -0.63
CA SER A 19 5.76 11.18 -0.77
C SER A 19 5.95 9.91 0.06
N PRO A 20 6.37 8.77 -0.52
CA PRO A 20 6.65 7.59 0.27
C PRO A 20 7.98 7.84 1.00
N ASN A 21 7.91 8.50 2.14
CA ASN A 21 8.99 8.44 3.12
C ASN A 21 8.84 7.07 3.82
N PRO A 22 9.75 6.11 3.62
CA PRO A 22 9.65 4.78 4.25
C PRO A 22 9.73 4.83 5.78
N ALA A 23 10.05 5.98 6.37
CA ALA A 23 10.03 6.22 7.82
C ALA A 23 8.62 6.50 8.39
N GLU A 24 7.63 6.83 7.55
CA GLU A 24 6.24 7.11 7.98
C GLU A 24 5.26 6.18 7.24
N ALA A 25 5.62 4.91 7.09
CA ALA A 25 4.68 3.90 6.64
C ALA A 25 3.60 3.72 7.73
N ASP A 26 2.49 4.45 7.59
CA ASP A 26 1.30 4.31 8.43
C ASP A 26 0.92 2.81 8.45
N ALA A 27 0.65 2.25 9.63
CA ALA A 27 0.29 0.84 9.77
C ALA A 27 -0.91 0.47 8.87
N ALA A 28 -1.80 1.44 8.60
CA ALA A 28 -2.89 1.28 7.64
C ALA A 28 -2.40 1.11 6.19
N SER A 29 -1.34 1.82 5.77
CA SER A 29 -0.75 1.71 4.43
C SER A 29 -0.04 0.37 4.23
N VAL A 30 0.66 -0.11 5.25
CA VAL A 30 1.33 -1.42 5.24
C VAL A 30 0.30 -2.54 5.19
N GLY A 31 -0.77 -2.45 5.98
CA GLY A 31 -1.86 -3.42 5.96
C GLY A 31 -2.56 -3.52 4.60
N LYS A 32 -2.77 -2.37 3.93
CA LYS A 32 -3.33 -2.33 2.56
C LYS A 32 -2.40 -2.99 1.55
N ALA A 33 -1.12 -2.62 1.53
CA ALA A 33 -0.13 -3.21 0.64
C ALA A 33 0.03 -4.73 0.86
N ALA A 34 -0.04 -5.17 2.13
CA ALA A 34 0.04 -6.59 2.47
C ALA A 34 -1.18 -7.39 1.97
N ARG A 35 -2.39 -6.81 2.00
CA ARG A 35 -3.59 -7.41 1.39
C ARG A 35 -3.50 -7.46 -0.13
N GLU A 36 -2.97 -6.41 -0.77
CA GLU A 36 -2.74 -6.39 -2.22
C GLU A 36 -1.69 -7.43 -2.65
N PHE A 37 -0.67 -7.67 -1.81
CA PHE A 37 0.27 -8.75 -2.04
C PHE A 37 -0.41 -10.13 -1.96
N GLU A 38 -1.23 -10.35 -0.93
CA GLU A 38 -1.97 -11.61 -0.75
C GLU A 38 -2.93 -11.85 -1.91
N SER A 39 -3.62 -10.83 -2.43
CA SER A 39 -4.54 -10.99 -3.57
C SER A 39 -3.83 -11.49 -4.83
N VAL A 40 -2.68 -10.90 -5.18
CA VAL A 40 -1.87 -11.34 -6.33
C VAL A 40 -1.41 -12.79 -6.15
N MET A 41 -0.95 -13.13 -4.95
CA MET A 41 -0.49 -14.50 -4.66
C MET A 41 -1.65 -15.50 -4.77
N MET A 42 -2.84 -15.15 -4.27
CA MET A 42 -4.03 -15.98 -4.42
C MET A 42 -4.45 -16.14 -5.87
N SER A 43 -4.42 -15.07 -6.67
CA SER A 43 -4.70 -15.15 -8.10
C SER A 43 -3.72 -16.07 -8.82
N MET A 44 -2.43 -16.05 -8.48
CA MET A 44 -1.45 -16.99 -9.03
C MET A 44 -1.72 -18.44 -8.61
N MET A 45 -2.11 -18.66 -7.35
CA MET A 45 -2.46 -20.00 -6.85
C MET A 45 -3.70 -20.55 -7.56
N LEU A 46 -4.74 -19.73 -7.71
CA LEU A 46 -5.96 -20.08 -8.42
C LEU A 46 -5.68 -20.39 -9.89
N LYS A 47 -4.80 -19.61 -10.52
CA LYS A 47 -4.31 -19.88 -11.87
C LYS A 47 -3.65 -21.26 -11.95
N THR A 48 -2.71 -21.57 -11.06
CA THR A 48 -2.04 -22.88 -11.04
C THR A 48 -3.02 -24.02 -10.76
N MET A 49 -4.02 -23.80 -9.89
CA MET A 49 -5.11 -24.77 -9.67
C MET A 49 -5.91 -25.00 -10.96
N ARG A 50 -6.30 -23.94 -11.68
CA ARG A 50 -7.02 -24.04 -12.95
C ARG A 50 -6.19 -24.78 -14.00
N GLU A 51 -4.91 -24.43 -14.14
CA GLU A 51 -3.97 -25.09 -15.06
C GLU A 51 -3.78 -26.58 -14.74
N SER A 52 -3.92 -26.98 -13.46
CA SER A 52 -3.84 -28.38 -13.04
C SER A 52 -5.11 -29.20 -13.31
N MET A 53 -6.25 -28.54 -13.51
CA MET A 53 -7.48 -29.21 -13.94
C MET A 53 -7.32 -29.63 -15.39
N SER A 54 -7.70 -30.87 -15.73
CA SER A 54 -7.48 -31.45 -17.06
C SER A 54 -7.87 -30.47 -18.18
N GLN A 55 -6.90 -30.20 -19.06
CA GLN A 55 -6.95 -29.19 -20.11
C GLN A 55 -8.22 -29.29 -21.00
N ASP A 56 -8.81 -30.47 -21.08
CA ASP A 56 -9.95 -30.80 -21.96
C ASP A 56 -11.24 -30.00 -21.64
N MET A 57 -11.42 -29.48 -20.43
CA MET A 57 -12.62 -28.71 -20.05
C MET A 57 -12.53 -27.20 -20.29
N PHE A 58 -11.32 -26.66 -20.45
CA PHE A 58 -11.05 -25.22 -20.54
C PHE A 58 -10.05 -24.88 -21.66
N SER A 59 -9.96 -25.72 -22.69
CA SER A 59 -9.06 -25.53 -23.82
C SER A 59 -9.49 -24.34 -24.69
N GLY A 60 -8.63 -23.32 -24.79
CA GLY A 60 -8.77 -22.21 -25.74
C GLY A 60 -8.34 -20.85 -25.19
N ASP A 61 -7.90 -19.95 -26.07
CA ASP A 61 -7.39 -18.60 -25.75
C ASP A 61 -8.43 -17.72 -25.01
N GLN A 62 -9.71 -17.92 -25.34
CA GLN A 62 -10.83 -17.23 -24.71
C GLN A 62 -11.03 -17.69 -23.25
N SER A 63 -10.87 -18.99 -22.98
CA SER A 63 -10.96 -19.56 -21.65
C SER A 63 -9.90 -19.00 -20.72
N ASP A 64 -8.68 -18.78 -21.23
CA ASP A 64 -7.57 -18.28 -20.42
C ASP A 64 -7.74 -16.79 -20.06
N THR A 65 -8.34 -16.00 -20.96
CA THR A 65 -8.69 -14.60 -20.67
C THR A 65 -9.76 -14.50 -19.60
N PHE A 66 -10.86 -15.26 -19.73
CA PHE A 66 -11.93 -15.28 -18.74
C PHE A 66 -11.48 -15.88 -17.41
N GLY A 67 -10.66 -16.93 -17.45
CA GLY A 67 -10.04 -17.54 -16.28
C GLY A 67 -9.11 -16.58 -15.55
N GLY A 68 -8.26 -15.84 -16.27
CA GLY A 68 -7.39 -14.84 -15.67
C GLY A 68 -8.15 -13.72 -14.94
N MET A 69 -9.26 -13.25 -15.52
CA MET A 69 -10.14 -12.30 -14.83
C MET A 69 -10.80 -12.93 -13.61
N PHE A 70 -11.27 -14.17 -13.72
CA PHE A 70 -11.87 -14.91 -12.61
C PHE A 70 -10.91 -15.06 -11.43
N ASP A 71 -9.67 -15.50 -11.68
CA ASP A 71 -8.65 -15.63 -10.63
C ASP A 71 -8.31 -14.29 -9.96
N MET A 72 -8.30 -13.21 -10.75
CA MET A 72 -8.03 -11.86 -10.24
C MET A 72 -9.14 -11.40 -9.29
N PHE A 73 -10.40 -11.51 -9.70
CA PHE A 73 -11.53 -11.12 -8.84
C PHE A 73 -11.67 -12.02 -7.63
N LEU A 74 -11.52 -13.33 -7.81
CA LEU A 74 -11.63 -14.28 -6.72
C LEU A 74 -10.45 -14.15 -5.74
N GLY A 75 -9.22 -13.96 -6.23
CA GLY A 75 -8.05 -13.72 -5.39
C GLY A 75 -8.17 -12.44 -4.57
N GLN A 76 -8.69 -11.35 -5.17
CA GLN A 76 -8.98 -10.12 -4.44
C GLN A 76 -10.06 -10.32 -3.38
N HIS A 77 -11.17 -10.97 -3.74
CA HIS A 77 -12.27 -11.25 -2.80
C HIS A 77 -11.79 -12.09 -1.62
N LEU A 78 -11.00 -13.14 -1.88
CA LEU A 78 -10.48 -13.99 -0.82
C LEU A 78 -9.49 -13.23 0.09
N ALA A 79 -8.59 -12.41 -0.47
CA ALA A 79 -7.68 -11.58 0.32
C ALA A 79 -8.40 -10.54 1.19
N GLU A 80 -9.52 -9.96 0.73
CA GLU A 80 -10.34 -9.03 1.51
C GLU A 80 -10.98 -9.71 2.73
N HIS A 81 -11.36 -10.98 2.60
CA HIS A 81 -11.98 -11.77 3.66
C HIS A 81 -10.97 -12.54 4.54
N GLY A 82 -9.67 -12.27 4.39
CA GLY A 82 -8.62 -12.83 5.24
C GLY A 82 -7.88 -14.03 4.66
N GLY A 83 -8.26 -14.49 3.47
CA GLY A 83 -7.50 -15.40 2.62
C GLY A 83 -6.81 -16.55 3.36
N VAL A 84 -5.49 -16.61 3.22
CA VAL A 84 -4.61 -17.55 3.92
C VAL A 84 -3.92 -16.91 5.14
N GLY A 85 -4.14 -15.62 5.36
CA GLY A 85 -3.64 -14.87 6.53
C GLY A 85 -2.24 -14.27 6.33
N LEU A 86 -1.71 -14.26 5.10
CA LEU A 86 -0.36 -13.76 4.84
C LEU A 86 -0.25 -12.25 4.95
N SER A 87 -1.31 -11.51 4.62
CA SER A 87 -1.34 -10.05 4.78
C SER A 87 -1.06 -9.62 6.21
N ARG A 88 -1.53 -10.37 7.20
CA ARG A 88 -1.24 -10.12 8.62
C ARG A 88 0.22 -10.36 8.94
N LEU A 89 0.79 -11.49 8.50
CA LEU A 89 2.20 -11.82 8.75
C LEU A 89 3.14 -10.76 8.16
N VAL A 90 2.85 -10.29 6.94
CA VAL A 90 3.63 -9.24 6.28
C VAL A 90 3.51 -7.91 7.04
N ALA A 91 2.30 -7.55 7.49
CA ALA A 91 2.08 -6.33 8.27
C ALA A 91 2.79 -6.38 9.63
N ASP A 92 2.73 -7.52 10.33
CA ASP A 92 3.40 -7.73 11.61
C ASP A 92 4.92 -7.68 11.47
N ALA A 93 5.48 -8.32 10.42
CA ALA A 93 6.91 -8.28 10.14
C ALA A 93 7.41 -6.86 9.81
N ALA A 94 6.62 -6.09 9.06
CA ALA A 94 6.92 -4.69 8.76
C ALA A 94 6.81 -3.80 10.01
N ALA A 95 5.83 -4.05 10.89
CA ALA A 95 5.68 -3.33 12.15
C ALA A 95 6.88 -3.56 13.09
N LEU A 96 7.36 -4.79 13.21
CA LEU A 96 8.54 -5.13 14.01
C LEU A 96 9.80 -4.37 13.57
N LYS A 97 9.99 -4.19 12.25
CA LYS A 97 11.10 -3.42 11.69
C LYS A 97 10.95 -1.90 11.89
N ASN A 98 9.73 -1.40 12.06
CA ASN A 98 9.47 0.03 12.27
C ASN A 98 9.55 0.43 13.75
N SER A 99 9.51 -0.54 14.67
CA SER A 99 9.59 -0.31 16.12
C SER A 99 11.01 -0.25 16.69
N ASP A 100 12.06 -0.20 15.85
CA ASP A 100 13.45 -0.13 16.32
C ASP A 100 13.69 1.16 17.12
N PRO A 101 13.86 1.10 18.47
CA PRO A 101 13.99 2.30 19.32
C PRO A 101 15.26 3.11 18.99
N VAL A 102 16.27 2.43 18.45
CA VAL A 102 17.54 3.00 18.02
C VAL A 102 17.38 4.00 16.87
N ARG A 103 16.35 3.87 16.02
CA ARG A 103 16.15 4.78 14.89
C ARG A 103 15.57 6.13 15.35
N SER A 104 14.62 6.11 16.28
CA SER A 104 14.03 7.33 16.85
C SER A 104 15.04 8.14 17.66
N GLU A 105 15.91 7.48 18.42
CA GLU A 105 16.94 8.15 19.24
C GLU A 105 17.99 8.86 18.38
N ASN A 106 18.42 8.24 17.28
CA ASN A 106 19.34 8.84 16.31
C ASN A 106 18.73 10.06 15.60
N ASP A 107 17.45 10.00 15.24
CA ASP A 107 16.74 11.11 14.60
C ASP A 107 16.58 12.31 15.56
N ASP A 108 16.40 12.05 16.86
CA ASP A 108 16.30 13.09 17.90
C ASP A 108 17.66 13.71 18.26
N GLU A 109 18.73 12.93 18.28
CA GLU A 109 20.10 13.45 18.41
C GLU A 109 20.51 14.31 17.22
N ALA A 110 20.18 13.88 16.00
CA ALA A 110 20.43 14.67 14.79
C ALA A 110 19.74 16.04 14.88
N ARG A 111 18.46 16.07 15.28
CA ARG A 111 17.70 17.32 15.48
C ARG A 111 18.33 18.25 16.52
N LYS A 112 18.75 17.71 17.67
CA LYS A 112 19.43 18.49 18.71
C LYS A 112 20.74 19.08 18.21
N THR A 113 21.50 18.32 17.43
CA THR A 113 22.78 18.76 16.87
C THR A 113 22.59 19.90 15.88
N TYR A 114 21.63 19.78 14.96
CA TYR A 114 21.29 20.87 14.04
C TYR A 114 20.84 22.14 14.77
N GLN A 115 20.03 22.01 15.83
CA GLN A 115 19.57 23.16 16.60
C GLN A 115 20.73 23.88 17.32
N ARG A 116 21.70 23.13 17.88
CA ARG A 116 22.90 23.72 18.49
C ARG A 116 23.76 24.46 17.47
N VAL A 117 23.94 23.90 16.28
CA VAL A 117 24.74 24.52 15.21
C VAL A 117 24.07 25.80 14.70
N GLN A 118 22.74 25.82 14.56
CA GLN A 118 22.02 27.04 14.18
C GLN A 118 22.03 28.12 15.26
N ALA A 119 21.97 27.75 16.54
CA ALA A 119 22.06 28.70 17.64
C ALA A 119 23.44 29.35 17.76
N ALA A 120 24.51 28.67 17.30
CA ALA A 120 25.87 29.19 17.29
C ALA A 120 26.21 30.06 16.06
N THR A 121 25.30 30.10 15.07
CA THR A 121 25.50 30.86 13.80
C THR A 121 24.77 32.22 13.82
N LYS A 122 24.12 32.58 14.94
CA LYS A 122 23.57 33.91 15.21
C LYS A 122 24.35 34.58 16.33
#